data_AF-A0A7L2SRQ6-F1
#
_entry.id   AF-A0A7L2SRQ6-F1
#
_cell.length_a   1.000
_cell.length_b   1.000
_cell.length_c   1.000
_cell.angle_alpha   90.00
_cell.angle_beta   90.00
_cell.angle_gamma   90.00
#
_symmetry.space_group_name_H-M   'P 1'
#
loop_
_entity.id
_entity.type
_entity.pdbx_description
1 polymer ?
#
loop_
_entity_poly.entity_id
_entity_poly.type
_entity_poly.pdbx_seq_one_letter_code
_entity_poly.pdbx_strand_id
1 'polypeptide(L)'
;MPEAGVSVLLLRACLALLASPIYLLSFLGIWEPFCRKVFFPFFLDMVGVLHDKKSKKHKQELFRNLPDFRGPSGELRLLEIGTGCGSNFQFYPPGCRVTCTDINPNFEEALSRNMKKNQHLHYERFLVAGGEDLRQVPSGSVDAVVGTLVLCSVHSVSSTLREVLRVLRP
;
A
#
# COMPACT_ATOMS: atom_id res chain seq x y z
N MET A 1 51.35 -12.34 -4.14
CA MET A 1 50.06 -12.53 -3.42
C MET A 1 49.75 -11.53 -2.28
N PRO A 2 50.54 -10.47 -1.95
CA PRO A 2 50.16 -9.51 -0.88
C PRO A 2 49.15 -8.42 -1.31
N GLU A 3 49.10 -8.07 -2.61
CA GLU A 3 48.23 -7.03 -3.19
C GLU A 3 46.72 -7.25 -2.97
N ALA A 4 46.28 -8.51 -2.96
CA ALA A 4 44.88 -8.86 -2.76
C ALA A 4 44.41 -8.57 -1.31
N GLY A 5 45.30 -8.71 -0.32
CA GLY A 5 44.96 -8.48 1.09
C GLY A 5 44.74 -6.99 1.41
N VAL A 6 45.58 -6.11 0.86
CA VAL A 6 45.47 -4.65 1.02
C VAL A 6 44.21 -4.13 0.34
N SER A 7 43.92 -4.60 -0.87
CA SER A 7 42.72 -4.21 -1.61
C SER A 7 41.43 -4.60 -0.87
N VAL A 8 41.38 -5.79 -0.25
CA VAL A 8 40.23 -6.23 0.54
C VAL A 8 40.07 -5.40 1.82
N LEU A 9 41.17 -5.02 2.48
CA LEU A 9 41.13 -4.17 3.67
C LEU A 9 40.65 -2.75 3.35
N LEU A 10 41.15 -2.17 2.27
CA LEU A 10 40.70 -0.86 1.78
C LEU A 10 39.20 -0.89 1.44
N LEU A 11 38.74 -1.93 0.73
CA LEU A 11 37.32 -2.09 0.41
C LEU A 11 36.46 -2.18 1.68
N ARG A 12 36.88 -2.96 2.68
CA ARG A 12 36.18 -3.08 3.97
C ARG A 12 36.12 -1.74 4.72
N ALA A 13 37.22 -0.99 4.76
CA ALA A 13 37.27 0.33 5.39
C ALA A 13 36.33 1.31 4.67
N CYS A 14 36.33 1.33 3.33
CA CYS A 14 35.40 2.13 2.55
C CYS A 14 33.94 1.78 2.83
N LEU A 15 33.59 0.49 2.86
CA LEU A 15 32.24 0.03 3.18
C LEU A 15 31.82 0.41 4.61
N ALA A 16 32.73 0.30 5.58
CA ALA A 16 32.46 0.70 6.96
C ALA A 16 32.23 2.21 7.10
N LEU A 17 33.04 3.03 6.41
CA LEU A 17 32.86 4.48 6.37
C LEU A 17 31.53 4.87 5.71
N LEU A 18 31.17 4.21 4.60
CA LEU A 18 29.89 4.42 3.91
C LEU A 18 28.68 4.03 4.78
N ALA A 19 28.81 2.97 5.58
CA ALA A 19 27.75 2.52 6.48
C ALA A 19 27.71 3.29 7.83
N SER A 20 28.77 4.03 8.18
CA SER A 20 28.88 4.74 9.46
C SER A 20 27.73 5.72 9.75
N PRO A 21 27.15 6.46 8.80
CA PRO A 21 25.99 7.32 9.07
C PRO A 21 24.75 6.50 9.45
N ILE A 22 24.56 5.31 8.87
CA ILE A 22 23.46 4.40 9.20
C ILE A 22 23.63 3.89 10.63
N TYR A 23 24.84 3.47 10.99
CA TYR A 23 25.13 3.01 12.36
C TYR A 23 24.95 4.14 13.39
N LEU A 24 25.37 5.36 13.06
CA LEU A 24 25.17 6.53 13.92
C LEU A 24 23.68 6.86 14.08
N LEU A 25 22.92 6.91 12.98
CA LEU A 25 21.47 7.13 13.02
C LEU A 25 20.75 6.01 13.79
N SER A 26 21.22 4.77 13.68
CA SER A 26 20.68 3.61 14.40
C SER A 26 20.98 3.71 15.90
N PHE A 27 22.22 4.03 16.27
CA PHE A 27 22.62 4.29 17.65
C PHE A 27 21.82 5.42 18.29
N LEU A 28 21.50 6.47 17.54
CA LEU A 28 20.68 7.59 17.98
C LEU A 28 19.16 7.28 17.99
N GLY A 29 18.74 6.08 17.55
CA GLY A 29 17.33 5.68 17.47
C GLY A 29 16.52 6.40 16.39
N ILE A 30 17.19 7.13 15.48
CA ILE A 30 16.57 7.92 14.41
C ILE A 30 16.35 7.07 13.15
N TRP A 31 17.20 6.07 12.92
CA TRP A 31 17.20 5.28 11.69
C TRP A 31 15.89 4.54 11.45
N GLU A 32 15.40 3.78 12.43
CA GLU A 32 14.15 3.01 12.26
C GLU A 32 12.92 3.89 11.97
N PRO A 33 12.66 4.98 12.74
CA PRO A 33 11.58 5.90 12.41
C PRO A 33 11.72 6.53 11.03
N PHE A 34 12.93 6.97 10.65
CA PHE A 34 13.17 7.56 9.34
C PHE A 34 12.90 6.55 8.21
N CYS A 35 13.44 5.33 8.33
CA CYS A 35 13.24 4.28 7.35
C CYS A 35 11.76 3.93 7.19
N ARG A 36 11.02 3.77 8.30
CA ARG A 36 9.60 3.39 8.28
C ARG A 36 8.68 4.50 7.79
N LYS A 37 8.94 5.76 8.19
CA LYS A 37 8.04 6.89 7.91
C LYS A 37 8.32 7.54 6.56
N VAL A 38 9.57 7.60 6.13
CA VAL A 38 9.98 8.39 4.96
C VAL A 38 10.45 7.48 3.84
N PHE A 39 11.49 6.69 4.11
CA PHE A 39 12.14 5.90 3.06
C PHE A 39 11.21 4.82 2.48
N PHE A 40 10.56 4.04 3.34
CA PHE A 40 9.73 2.91 2.89
C PHE A 40 8.50 3.35 2.09
N PRO A 41 7.68 4.35 2.53
CA PRO A 41 6.57 4.83 1.72
C PRO A 41 7.03 5.45 0.39
N PHE A 42 8.13 6.22 0.39
CA PHE A 42 8.68 6.81 -0.82
C PHE A 42 9.16 5.75 -1.81
N PHE A 43 9.90 4.75 -1.33
CA PHE A 43 10.41 3.67 -2.17
C PHE A 43 9.26 2.84 -2.76
N LEU A 44 8.25 2.50 -1.95
CA LEU A 44 7.09 1.78 -2.44
C LEU A 44 6.24 2.58 -3.41
N ASP A 45 6.10 3.90 -3.23
CA ASP A 45 5.44 4.75 -4.21
C ASP A 45 6.17 4.70 -5.56
N MET A 46 7.51 4.82 -5.54
CA MET A 46 8.34 4.76 -6.75
C MET A 46 8.23 3.40 -7.46
N VAL A 47 8.35 2.29 -6.73
CA VAL A 47 8.19 0.94 -7.29
C VAL A 47 6.77 0.73 -7.79
N GLY A 48 5.77 1.24 -7.06
CA GLY A 48 4.36 1.21 -7.44
C GLY A 48 4.11 1.89 -8.78
N VAL A 49 4.66 3.09 -9.01
CA VAL A 49 4.54 3.82 -10.29
C VAL A 49 5.15 3.02 -11.45
N LEU A 50 6.30 2.40 -11.25
CA LEU A 50 6.94 1.56 -12.28
C LEU A 50 6.09 0.31 -12.58
N HIS A 51 5.60 -0.36 -11.55
CA HIS A 51 4.73 -1.52 -11.68
C HIS A 51 3.43 -1.17 -12.38
N ASP A 52 2.80 -0.05 -12.03
CA ASP A 52 1.56 0.44 -12.65
C ASP A 52 1.72 0.70 -14.13
N LYS A 53 2.85 1.28 -14.55
CA LYS A 53 3.12 1.51 -15.97
C LYS A 53 3.15 0.20 -16.76
N LYS A 54 3.73 -0.85 -16.18
CA LYS A 54 3.81 -2.20 -16.80
C LYS A 54 2.47 -2.94 -16.73
N SER A 55 1.75 -2.79 -15.64
CA SER A 55 0.51 -3.53 -15.33
C SER A 55 -0.76 -2.79 -15.73
N LYS A 56 -0.65 -1.60 -16.34
CA LYS A 56 -1.77 -0.71 -16.68
C LYS A 56 -2.93 -1.42 -17.37
N LYS A 57 -2.65 -2.17 -18.44
CA LYS A 57 -3.68 -2.90 -19.20
C LYS A 57 -4.37 -3.97 -18.35
N HIS A 58 -3.61 -4.70 -17.54
CA HIS A 58 -4.15 -5.72 -16.64
C HIS A 58 -5.01 -5.10 -15.55
N LYS A 59 -4.61 -3.95 -14.98
CA LYS A 59 -5.43 -3.21 -14.00
C LYS A 59 -6.72 -2.69 -14.63
N GLN A 60 -6.65 -2.12 -15.85
CA GLN A 60 -7.83 -1.68 -16.58
C GLN A 60 -8.82 -2.82 -16.82
N GLU A 61 -8.31 -4.00 -17.23
CA GLU A 61 -9.16 -5.18 -17.43
C GLU A 61 -9.73 -5.70 -16.11
N LEU A 62 -8.90 -5.80 -15.07
CA LEU A 62 -9.29 -6.27 -13.73
C LEU A 62 -10.43 -5.42 -13.15
N PHE A 63 -10.38 -4.10 -13.33
CA PHE A 63 -11.32 -3.16 -12.75
C PHE A 63 -12.47 -2.78 -13.68
N ARG A 64 -12.52 -3.31 -14.92
CA ARG A 64 -13.51 -2.94 -15.94
C ARG A 64 -14.95 -3.13 -15.46
N ASN A 65 -15.22 -4.21 -14.74
CA ASN A 65 -16.56 -4.60 -14.31
C ASN A 65 -16.91 -4.06 -12.91
N LEU A 66 -16.06 -3.23 -12.27
CA LEU A 66 -16.40 -2.60 -10.99
C LEU A 66 -17.76 -1.87 -10.99
N PRO A 67 -18.17 -1.15 -12.06
CA PRO A 67 -19.49 -0.52 -12.12
C PRO A 67 -20.68 -1.48 -11.93
N ASP A 68 -20.52 -2.76 -12.27
CA ASP A 68 -21.61 -3.75 -12.25
C ASP A 68 -22.01 -4.15 -10.82
N PHE A 69 -21.14 -3.89 -9.84
CA PHE A 69 -21.36 -4.23 -8.43
C PHE A 69 -22.04 -3.12 -7.62
N ARG A 70 -22.49 -2.02 -8.26
CA ARG A 70 -23.16 -0.92 -7.55
C ARG A 70 -24.37 -1.43 -6.77
N GLY A 71 -24.46 -1.03 -5.51
CA GLY A 71 -25.61 -1.36 -4.67
C GLY A 71 -26.89 -0.58 -5.07
N PRO A 72 -28.01 -0.79 -4.35
CA PRO A 72 -29.30 -0.18 -4.67
C PRO A 72 -29.32 1.35 -4.71
N SER A 73 -28.36 2.02 -4.07
CA SER A 73 -28.23 3.47 -4.11
C SER A 73 -27.64 3.99 -5.43
N GLY A 74 -27.17 3.11 -6.31
CA GLY A 74 -26.45 3.47 -7.54
C GLY A 74 -25.00 3.92 -7.32
N GLU A 75 -24.56 4.02 -6.06
CA GLU A 75 -23.17 4.28 -5.68
C GLU A 75 -22.41 2.95 -5.54
N LEU A 76 -21.13 2.96 -5.89
CA LEU A 76 -20.21 1.85 -5.59
C LEU A 76 -19.43 2.19 -4.32
N ARG A 77 -19.62 1.43 -3.24
CA ARG A 77 -18.83 1.51 -2.02
C ARG A 77 -17.72 0.47 -2.06
N LEU A 78 -16.49 0.93 -2.18
CA LEU A 78 -15.31 0.10 -2.35
C LEU A 78 -14.43 0.16 -1.11
N LEU A 79 -14.03 -1.01 -0.61
CA LEU A 79 -12.97 -1.14 0.38
C LEU A 79 -11.68 -1.57 -0.31
N GLU A 80 -10.63 -0.77 -0.22
CA GLU A 80 -9.29 -1.18 -0.66
C GLU A 80 -8.46 -1.59 0.55
N ILE A 81 -8.12 -2.87 0.64
CA ILE A 81 -7.20 -3.42 1.65
C ILE A 81 -5.77 -3.22 1.15
N GLY A 82 -4.85 -2.85 2.05
CA GLY A 82 -3.43 -2.63 1.74
C GLY A 82 -3.23 -1.56 0.67
N THR A 83 -3.91 -0.42 0.85
CA THR A 83 -3.99 0.65 -0.15
C THR A 83 -2.63 1.25 -0.49
N GLY A 84 -1.68 1.24 0.46
CA GLY A 84 -0.42 1.96 0.34
C GLY A 84 -0.67 3.40 -0.11
N CYS A 85 -0.01 3.81 -1.20
CA CYS A 85 -0.13 5.16 -1.74
C CYS A 85 -1.36 5.38 -2.67
N GLY A 86 -2.22 4.38 -2.91
CA GLY A 86 -3.41 4.52 -3.77
C GLY A 86 -3.14 4.32 -5.26
N SER A 87 -2.28 3.35 -5.61
CA SER A 87 -1.88 3.04 -7.00
C SER A 87 -3.04 2.67 -7.93
N ASN A 88 -4.15 2.17 -7.37
CA ASN A 88 -5.29 1.68 -8.14
C ASN A 88 -6.32 2.76 -8.49
N PHE A 89 -6.29 3.93 -7.85
CA PHE A 89 -7.36 4.93 -7.91
C PHE A 89 -7.70 5.40 -9.32
N GLN A 90 -6.70 5.53 -10.19
CA GLN A 90 -6.88 5.95 -11.58
C GLN A 90 -7.72 4.97 -12.42
N PHE A 91 -7.90 3.74 -11.95
CA PHE A 91 -8.62 2.67 -12.66
C PHE A 91 -10.04 2.46 -12.13
N TYR A 92 -10.40 3.10 -11.01
CA TYR A 92 -11.72 2.96 -10.43
C TYR A 92 -12.74 3.86 -11.15
N PRO A 93 -14.01 3.43 -11.21
CA PRO A 93 -15.03 4.18 -11.91
C PRO A 93 -15.36 5.51 -11.21
N PRO A 94 -15.77 6.55 -11.96
CA PRO A 94 -16.22 7.81 -11.39
C PRO A 94 -17.39 7.65 -10.42
N GLY A 95 -17.40 8.45 -9.35
CA GLY A 95 -18.42 8.46 -8.30
C GLY A 95 -18.28 7.32 -7.29
N CYS A 96 -17.24 6.49 -7.38
CA CYS A 96 -16.95 5.45 -6.40
C CYS A 96 -16.55 6.06 -5.05
N ARG A 97 -17.14 5.53 -3.96
CA ARG A 97 -16.80 5.87 -2.57
C ARG A 97 -15.76 4.89 -2.06
N VAL A 98 -14.58 5.37 -1.72
CA VAL A 98 -13.43 4.52 -1.37
C VAL A 98 -13.09 4.69 0.11
N THR A 99 -13.20 3.59 0.86
CA THR A 99 -12.57 3.43 2.17
C THR A 99 -11.26 2.67 1.99
N CYS A 100 -10.18 3.16 2.59
CA CYS A 100 -8.83 2.63 2.44
C CYS A 100 -8.37 1.99 3.75
N THR A 101 -7.61 0.89 3.69
CA THR A 101 -6.95 0.32 4.87
C THR A 101 -5.49 -0.01 4.59
N ASP A 102 -4.63 0.20 5.58
CA ASP A 102 -3.25 -0.27 5.57
C ASP A 102 -2.73 -0.44 7.00
N ILE A 103 -1.76 -1.31 7.22
CA ILE A 103 -1.13 -1.47 8.54
C ILE A 103 -0.19 -0.30 8.87
N ASN A 104 0.31 0.40 7.86
CA ASN A 104 1.26 1.49 8.02
C ASN A 104 0.57 2.85 7.96
N PRO A 105 0.46 3.59 9.08
CA PRO A 105 -0.20 4.88 9.10
C PRO A 105 0.50 5.95 8.25
N ASN A 106 1.77 5.75 7.90
CA ASN A 106 2.58 6.75 7.20
C ASN A 106 2.24 6.88 5.71
N PHE A 107 1.31 6.06 5.19
CA PHE A 107 0.84 6.19 3.81
C PHE A 107 -0.21 7.28 3.62
N GLU A 108 -0.86 7.75 4.68
CA GLU A 108 -2.00 8.69 4.58
C GLU A 108 -1.66 9.97 3.81
N GLU A 109 -0.45 10.51 4.00
CA GLU A 109 -0.02 11.72 3.28
C GLU A 109 0.14 11.47 1.77
N ALA A 110 0.77 10.34 1.40
CA ALA A 110 0.93 9.94 0.00
C ALA A 110 -0.44 9.63 -0.64
N LEU A 111 -1.31 8.97 0.11
CA LEU A 111 -2.69 8.67 -0.28
C LEU A 111 -3.47 9.96 -0.58
N SER A 112 -3.39 10.95 0.31
CA SER A 112 -4.03 12.25 0.12
C SER A 112 -3.54 12.96 -1.15
N ARG A 113 -2.22 12.91 -1.43
CA ARG A 113 -1.67 13.45 -2.68
C ARG A 113 -2.19 12.72 -3.92
N ASN A 114 -2.29 11.39 -3.90
CA ASN A 114 -2.84 10.65 -5.03
C ASN A 114 -4.34 10.84 -5.17
N MET A 115 -5.08 11.01 -4.08
CA MET A 115 -6.50 11.31 -4.13
C MET A 115 -6.78 12.66 -4.81
N LYS A 116 -5.94 13.68 -4.56
CA LYS A 116 -6.03 14.99 -5.27
C LYS A 116 -5.88 14.87 -6.79
N LYS A 117 -5.22 13.83 -7.30
CA LYS A 117 -5.09 13.53 -8.74
C LYS A 117 -6.27 12.72 -9.30
N ASN A 118 -7.10 12.13 -8.43
CA ASN A 118 -8.20 11.23 -8.76
C ASN A 118 -9.53 11.79 -8.24
N GLN A 119 -9.83 13.04 -8.62
CA GLN A 119 -11.01 13.79 -8.14
C GLN A 119 -12.35 13.19 -8.59
N HIS A 120 -12.32 12.20 -9.50
CA HIS A 120 -13.49 11.42 -9.88
C HIS A 120 -13.94 10.45 -8.77
N LEU A 121 -13.15 10.27 -7.71
CA LEU A 121 -13.47 9.41 -6.57
C LEU A 121 -13.92 10.23 -5.35
N HIS A 122 -14.73 9.60 -4.51
CA HIS A 122 -15.09 10.11 -3.20
C HIS A 122 -14.28 9.38 -2.12
N TYR A 123 -13.29 10.06 -1.55
CA TYR A 123 -12.54 9.53 -0.42
C TYR A 123 -13.38 9.58 0.86
N GLU A 124 -13.60 8.44 1.51
CA GLU A 124 -14.33 8.40 2.77
C GLU A 124 -13.39 8.53 3.97
N ARG A 125 -12.43 7.62 4.09
CA ARG A 125 -11.52 7.54 5.24
C ARG A 125 -10.38 6.55 4.98
N PHE A 126 -9.33 6.70 5.77
CA PHE A 126 -8.23 5.73 5.88
C PHE A 126 -8.26 5.09 7.28
N LEU A 127 -8.14 3.77 7.32
CA LEU A 127 -8.16 2.97 8.54
C LEU A 127 -6.81 2.29 8.70
N VAL A 128 -6.19 2.46 9.86
CA VAL A 128 -4.99 1.70 10.21
C VAL A 128 -5.44 0.30 10.63
N ALA A 129 -5.47 -0.63 9.69
CA ALA A 129 -6.00 -1.97 9.85
C ALA A 129 -5.39 -2.94 8.85
N GLY A 130 -5.06 -4.15 9.32
CA GLY A 130 -4.70 -5.29 8.48
C GLY A 130 -5.95 -5.95 7.88
N GLY A 131 -5.77 -6.71 6.78
CA GLY A 131 -6.89 -7.38 6.12
C GLY A 131 -7.55 -8.47 6.99
N GLU A 132 -6.81 -9.00 7.97
CA GLU A 132 -7.28 -10.01 8.92
C GLU A 132 -8.19 -9.46 10.02
N ASP A 133 -8.25 -8.13 10.18
CA ASP A 133 -9.02 -7.47 11.23
C ASP A 133 -9.60 -6.15 10.71
N LEU A 134 -10.78 -6.25 10.10
CA LEU A 134 -11.53 -5.14 9.55
C LEU A 134 -12.68 -4.73 10.48
N ARG A 135 -12.53 -4.88 11.81
CA ARG A 135 -13.59 -4.56 12.80
C ARG A 135 -14.14 -3.13 12.69
N GLN A 136 -13.36 -2.19 12.16
CA GLN A 136 -13.75 -0.80 11.93
C GLN A 136 -14.66 -0.61 10.69
N VAL A 137 -14.81 -1.65 9.88
CA VAL A 137 -15.70 -1.73 8.71
C VAL A 137 -16.92 -2.60 9.08
N PRO A 138 -18.14 -2.04 9.05
CA PRO A 138 -19.34 -2.79 9.40
C PRO A 138 -19.59 -3.97 8.46
N SER A 139 -20.24 -5.03 8.95
CA SER A 139 -20.64 -6.17 8.14
C SER A 139 -21.66 -5.75 7.07
N GLY A 140 -21.61 -6.34 5.87
CA GLY A 140 -22.54 -6.03 4.78
C GLY A 140 -22.57 -4.56 4.36
N SER A 141 -21.47 -3.82 4.50
CA SER A 141 -21.44 -2.38 4.30
C SER A 141 -20.85 -1.93 2.96
N VAL A 142 -20.08 -2.80 2.29
CA VAL A 142 -19.40 -2.48 1.04
C VAL A 142 -19.88 -3.36 -0.12
N ASP A 143 -19.80 -2.81 -1.32
CA ASP A 143 -20.25 -3.45 -2.56
C ASP A 143 -19.12 -4.25 -3.21
N ALA A 144 -17.87 -3.79 -3.06
CA ALA A 144 -16.69 -4.46 -3.58
C ALA A 144 -15.51 -4.33 -2.62
N VAL A 145 -14.64 -5.33 -2.61
CA VAL A 145 -13.35 -5.30 -1.90
C VAL A 145 -12.22 -5.50 -2.91
N VAL A 146 -11.23 -4.63 -2.87
CA VAL A 146 -10.01 -4.71 -3.70
C VAL A 146 -8.80 -4.96 -2.80
N GLY A 147 -7.91 -5.86 -3.22
CA GLY A 147 -6.63 -6.08 -2.57
C GLY A 147 -5.58 -6.48 -3.60
N THR A 148 -4.75 -5.53 -4.03
CA THR A 148 -3.64 -5.80 -4.97
C THR A 148 -2.32 -5.81 -4.21
N LEU A 149 -1.53 -6.88 -4.35
CA LEU A 149 -0.24 -7.04 -3.64
C LEU A 149 -0.35 -7.08 -2.10
N VAL A 150 -1.46 -7.61 -1.58
CA VAL A 150 -1.75 -7.67 -0.13
C VAL A 150 -1.68 -9.08 0.43
N LEU A 151 -2.33 -10.06 -0.22
CA LEU A 151 -2.47 -11.40 0.35
C LEU A 151 -1.14 -12.14 0.57
N CYS A 152 -0.04 -11.67 -0.02
CA CYS A 152 1.29 -12.21 0.20
C CYS A 152 1.98 -11.71 1.48
N SER A 153 1.46 -10.67 2.14
CA SER A 153 2.06 -10.06 3.34
C SER A 153 1.22 -10.25 4.61
N VAL A 154 -0.02 -10.73 4.48
CA VAL A 154 -0.89 -11.06 5.62
C VAL A 154 -0.40 -12.31 6.36
N HIS A 155 -0.65 -12.37 7.66
CA HIS A 155 -0.36 -13.53 8.49
C HIS A 155 -1.28 -14.71 8.18
N SER A 156 -2.54 -14.45 7.81
CA SER A 156 -3.51 -15.48 7.48
C SER A 156 -4.45 -15.05 6.37
N VAL A 157 -4.23 -15.59 5.16
CA VAL A 157 -5.12 -15.40 4.01
C VAL A 157 -6.55 -15.82 4.35
N SER A 158 -6.73 -16.93 5.05
CA SER A 158 -8.06 -17.42 5.45
C SER A 158 -8.79 -16.43 6.36
N SER A 159 -8.09 -15.79 7.31
CA SER A 159 -8.69 -14.74 8.14
C SER A 159 -9.03 -13.50 7.32
N THR A 160 -8.16 -13.06 6.41
CA THR A 160 -8.47 -11.96 5.49
C THR A 160 -9.73 -12.24 4.68
N LEU A 161 -9.83 -13.42 4.06
CA LEU A 161 -11.00 -13.78 3.25
C LEU A 161 -12.29 -13.88 4.07
N ARG A 162 -12.21 -14.30 5.34
CA ARG A 162 -13.39 -14.26 6.25
C ARG A 162 -13.86 -12.83 6.48
N GLU A 163 -12.95 -11.90 6.73
CA GLU A 163 -13.31 -10.49 6.90
C GLU A 163 -13.85 -9.88 5.60
N VAL A 164 -13.26 -10.22 4.44
CA VAL A 164 -13.78 -9.82 3.12
C VAL A 164 -15.23 -10.27 2.95
N LEU A 165 -15.54 -11.53 3.21
CA LEU A 165 -16.90 -12.06 3.13
C LEU A 165 -17.84 -11.39 4.14
N ARG A 166 -17.35 -11.04 5.34
CA ARG A 166 -18.16 -10.37 6.37
C ARG A 166 -18.56 -8.95 5.95
N VAL A 167 -17.64 -8.18 5.36
CA VAL A 167 -17.89 -6.77 5.02
C VAL A 167 -18.68 -6.59 3.73
N LEU A 168 -18.58 -7.54 2.81
CA LEU A 168 -19.34 -7.55 1.56
C LEU A 168 -20.84 -7.69 1.82
N ARG A 169 -21.65 -6.95 1.05
CA ARG A 169 -23.10 -7.14 0.99
C ARG A 169 -23.43 -8.54 0.43
N PRO A 170 -24.57 -9.15 0.85
CA PRO A 170 -25.05 -10.41 0.31
C PRO A 170 -25.37 -10.36 -1.18
#